data_AF-A0A517NTS2-F1
#
_entry.id   AF-A0A517NTS2-F1
#
_cell.length_a   1.000
_cell.length_b   1.000
_cell.length_c   1.000
_cell.angle_alpha   90.00
_cell.angle_beta   90.00
_cell.angle_gamma   90.00
#
_symmetry.space_group_name_H-M   'P 1'
#
loop_
_entity.id
_entity.type
_entity.pdbx_description
1 polymer ?
#
loop_
_entity_poly.entity_id
_entity_poly.type
_entity_poly.pdbx_seq_one_letter_code
_entity_poly.pdbx_strand_id
1 'polypeptide(L)'
;MDDEHSFLRAIHDSPGDEALLQSYADWLSSQSDSRGEYLRLELERVAGEKRLLELEGRLQSFGVFEGVDPRWLDSVIPLQIRSPLVGKFYVAPDPDAPPFVQPGDLCRPDTIIGIVESMKIFNEIPAGMSCVITDVLVRNEQTVDYGHQLFDVGRPPRVFAGG
;
A
#
# COMPACT_ATOMS: atom_id res chain seq x y z
N MET A 1 10.15 -7.66 27.43
CA MET A 1 9.67 -7.00 26.20
C MET A 1 9.21 -8.12 25.30
N ASP A 2 8.00 -8.03 24.79
CA ASP A 2 7.50 -9.03 23.84
C ASP A 2 8.28 -8.88 22.52
N ASP A 3 8.87 -9.97 22.04
CA ASP A 3 9.79 -9.95 20.89
C ASP A 3 9.07 -9.43 19.63
N GLU A 4 7.76 -9.68 19.49
CA GLU A 4 6.93 -9.17 18.40
C GLU A 4 6.83 -7.64 18.39
N HIS A 5 6.64 -7.02 19.55
CA HIS A 5 6.52 -5.56 19.66
C HIS A 5 7.78 -4.85 19.16
N SER A 6 8.94 -5.48 19.32
CA SER A 6 10.22 -4.93 18.82
C SER A 6 10.27 -4.93 17.29
N PHE A 7 9.80 -6.01 16.65
CA PHE A 7 9.66 -6.07 15.20
C PHE A 7 8.66 -5.05 14.68
N LEU A 8 7.46 -4.99 15.27
CA LEU A 8 6.42 -4.05 14.82
C LEU A 8 6.88 -2.60 14.92
N ARG A 9 7.59 -2.24 15.99
CA ARG A 9 8.18 -0.91 16.12
C ARG A 9 9.23 -0.63 15.05
N ALA A 10 10.13 -1.58 14.79
CA ALA A 10 11.15 -1.42 13.75
C ALA A 10 10.50 -1.28 12.36
N ILE A 11 9.45 -2.06 12.07
CA ILE A 11 8.73 -2.00 10.78
C ILE A 11 8.04 -0.64 10.63
N HIS A 12 7.41 -0.14 11.69
CA HIS A 12 6.83 1.19 11.70
C HIS A 12 7.89 2.29 11.45
N ASP A 13 9.07 2.17 12.04
CA ASP A 13 10.16 3.14 11.89
C ASP A 13 10.86 3.03 10.51
N SER A 14 10.68 1.93 9.78
CA SER A 14 11.28 1.67 8.47
C SER A 14 10.32 0.87 7.57
N PRO A 15 9.20 1.50 7.14
CA PRO A 15 8.17 0.81 6.36
C PRO A 15 8.72 0.40 5.00
N GLY A 16 8.44 -0.84 4.60
CA GLY A 16 8.90 -1.39 3.32
C GLY A 16 10.35 -1.89 3.31
N ASP A 17 11.05 -1.91 4.45
CA ASP A 17 12.34 -2.59 4.56
C ASP A 17 12.15 -4.11 4.40
N GLU A 18 12.46 -4.62 3.19
CA GLU A 18 12.28 -6.02 2.83
C GLU A 18 13.08 -6.98 3.73
N ALA A 19 14.30 -6.59 4.14
CA ALA A 19 15.15 -7.43 4.99
C ALA A 19 14.57 -7.57 6.40
N LEU A 20 14.02 -6.47 6.93
CA LEU A 20 13.30 -6.48 8.20
C LEU A 20 12.02 -7.31 8.13
N LEU A 21 11.23 -7.15 7.06
CA LEU A 21 10.01 -7.92 6.86
C LEU A 21 10.28 -9.42 6.68
N GLN A 22 11.36 -9.78 5.99
CA GLN A 22 11.82 -11.17 5.89
C GLN A 22 12.23 -11.72 7.25
N SER A 23 12.97 -10.95 8.04
CA SER A 23 13.38 -11.35 9.41
C SER A 23 12.17 -11.56 10.33
N TYR A 24 11.17 -10.68 10.24
CA TYR A 24 9.92 -10.82 10.98
C TYR A 24 9.10 -12.04 10.52
N ALA A 25 9.04 -12.32 9.21
CA ALA A 25 8.40 -13.52 8.67
C ALA A 25 9.05 -14.82 9.16
N ASP A 26 10.38 -14.85 9.22
CA ASP A 26 11.18 -15.96 9.77
C ASP A 26 10.91 -16.15 11.26
N TRP A 27 10.88 -15.06 12.02
CA TRP A 27 10.52 -15.10 13.43
C TRP A 27 9.10 -15.66 13.65
N LEU A 28 8.08 -15.16 12.92
CA LEU A 28 6.71 -15.66 12.99
C LEU A 28 6.64 -17.17 12.67
N SER A 29 7.34 -17.60 11.63
CA SER A 29 7.39 -19.01 11.24
C SER A 29 8.03 -19.90 12.31
N SER A 30 9.06 -19.41 13.00
CA SER A 30 9.68 -20.12 14.11
C SER A 30 8.73 -20.35 15.29
N GLN A 31 7.72 -19.48 15.43
CA GLN A 31 6.63 -19.60 16.40
C GLN A 31 5.45 -20.44 15.87
N SER A 32 5.59 -21.08 14.70
CA SER A 32 4.50 -21.75 13.97
C SER A 32 3.32 -20.83 13.63
N ASP A 33 3.56 -19.53 13.49
CA ASP A 33 2.55 -18.54 13.12
C ASP A 33 2.41 -18.45 11.59
N SER A 34 1.20 -18.74 11.10
CA SER A 34 0.83 -18.68 9.68
C SER A 34 1.03 -17.31 9.01
N ARG A 35 1.06 -16.23 9.81
CA ARG A 35 1.35 -14.86 9.33
C ARG A 35 2.73 -14.76 8.67
N GLY A 36 3.70 -15.57 9.09
CA GLY A 36 5.04 -15.58 8.50
C GLY A 36 5.04 -16.02 7.03
N GLU A 37 4.37 -17.14 6.71
CA GLU A 37 4.22 -17.60 5.32
C GLU A 37 3.41 -16.61 4.48
N TYR A 38 2.36 -16.01 5.06
CA TYR A 38 1.60 -14.95 4.37
C TYR A 38 2.51 -13.79 3.98
N LEU A 39 3.32 -13.31 4.92
CA LEU A 39 4.19 -12.16 4.72
C LEU A 39 5.21 -12.43 3.61
N ARG A 40 5.80 -13.63 3.57
CA ARG A 40 6.70 -14.04 2.47
C ARG A 40 6.00 -14.03 1.11
N LEU A 41 4.79 -14.59 1.04
CA LEU A 41 4.03 -14.64 -0.21
C LEU A 41 3.65 -13.24 -0.72
N GLU A 42 3.32 -12.31 0.19
CA GLU A 42 3.02 -10.93 -0.17
C GLU A 42 4.29 -10.16 -0.63
N LEU A 43 5.45 -10.40 0.00
CA LEU A 43 6.73 -9.84 -0.45
C LEU A 43 7.12 -10.36 -1.84
N GLU A 44 7.00 -11.67 -2.08
CA GLU A 44 7.23 -12.28 -3.40
C GLU A 44 6.30 -11.68 -4.48
N ARG A 45 5.05 -11.36 -4.11
CA ARG A 45 4.07 -10.71 -5.00
C ARG A 45 4.50 -9.29 -5.38
N VAL A 46 4.94 -8.50 -4.40
CA VAL A 46 5.36 -7.11 -4.61
C VAL A 46 6.66 -7.04 -5.41
N ALA A 47 7.61 -7.94 -5.16
CA ALA A 47 8.87 -8.02 -5.90
C ALA A 47 8.69 -8.46 -7.38
N GLY A 48 7.51 -8.96 -7.76
CA GLY A 48 7.20 -9.41 -9.12
C GLY A 48 7.91 -10.70 -9.54
N GLU A 49 8.49 -11.44 -8.58
CA GLU A 49 9.36 -12.59 -8.83
C GLU A 49 8.58 -13.88 -9.17
N LYS A 50 7.29 -13.97 -8.87
CA LYS A 50 6.45 -15.16 -9.16
C LYS A 50 5.13 -14.84 -9.85
N ARG A 51 4.63 -15.82 -10.61
CA ARG A 51 3.36 -15.70 -11.32
C ARG A 51 2.20 -15.69 -10.31
N LEU A 52 1.29 -14.72 -10.43
CA LEU A 52 0.14 -14.54 -9.53
C LEU A 52 -0.64 -15.85 -9.25
N LEU A 53 -0.85 -16.67 -10.28
CA LEU A 53 -1.52 -17.97 -10.18
C LEU A 53 -0.81 -18.98 -9.26
N GLU A 54 0.52 -18.97 -9.21
CA GLU A 54 1.29 -19.86 -8.34
C GLU A 54 1.18 -19.40 -6.88
N LEU A 55 1.20 -18.09 -6.65
CA LEU A 55 1.01 -17.48 -5.34
C LEU A 55 -0.41 -17.76 -4.82
N GLU A 56 -1.43 -17.56 -5.65
CA GLU A 56 -2.83 -17.87 -5.32
C GLU A 56 -3.03 -19.35 -4.98
N GLY A 57 -2.46 -20.26 -5.76
CA GLY A 57 -2.53 -21.70 -5.49
C GLY A 57 -1.88 -22.09 -4.16
N ARG A 58 -0.75 -21.46 -3.80
CA ARG A 58 -0.10 -21.65 -2.49
C ARG A 58 -0.99 -21.10 -1.37
N LEU A 59 -1.45 -19.86 -1.47
CA LEU A 59 -2.26 -19.23 -0.44
C LEU A 59 -3.57 -20.00 -0.16
N GLN A 60 -4.21 -20.56 -1.20
CA GLN A 60 -5.38 -21.43 -1.05
C GLN A 60 -5.04 -22.76 -0.36
N SER A 61 -3.95 -23.40 -0.77
CA SER A 61 -3.55 -24.72 -0.23
C SER A 61 -3.17 -24.66 1.25
N PHE A 62 -2.70 -23.51 1.73
CA PHE A 62 -2.30 -23.31 3.13
C PHE A 62 -3.43 -22.79 4.03
N GLY A 63 -4.65 -22.56 3.52
CA GLY A 63 -5.76 -22.00 4.31
C GLY A 63 -5.50 -20.60 4.88
N VAL A 64 -4.46 -19.91 4.38
CA VAL A 64 -3.92 -18.67 4.99
C VAL A 64 -4.90 -17.50 4.87
N PHE A 65 -5.79 -17.55 3.88
CA PHE A 65 -6.76 -16.48 3.65
C PHE A 65 -7.82 -16.34 4.74
N GLU A 66 -8.02 -17.33 5.61
CA GLU A 66 -9.07 -17.27 6.65
C GLU A 66 -8.62 -16.64 7.99
N GLY A 67 -7.33 -16.36 8.20
CA GLY A 67 -6.83 -15.98 9.53
C GLY A 67 -6.03 -14.69 9.66
N VAL A 68 -5.60 -14.07 8.56
CA VAL A 68 -4.76 -12.87 8.64
C VAL A 68 -5.64 -11.62 8.72
N ASP A 69 -5.60 -10.94 9.87
CA ASP A 69 -6.27 -9.66 10.08
C ASP A 69 -5.72 -8.62 9.08
N PRO A 70 -6.56 -8.04 8.19
CA PRO A 70 -6.12 -6.97 7.28
C PRO A 70 -5.47 -5.79 8.00
N ARG A 71 -5.88 -5.50 9.25
CA ARG A 71 -5.28 -4.43 10.05
C ARG A 71 -3.85 -4.73 10.46
N TRP A 72 -3.55 -6.00 10.78
CA TRP A 72 -2.16 -6.41 11.02
C TRP A 72 -1.35 -6.25 9.74
N LEU A 73 -1.89 -6.67 8.61
CA LEU A 73 -1.18 -6.59 7.34
C LEU A 73 -0.89 -5.15 6.92
N ASP A 74 -1.85 -4.24 7.09
CA ASP A 74 -1.64 -2.82 6.84
C ASP A 74 -0.60 -2.21 7.79
N SER A 75 -0.45 -2.75 9.00
CA SER A 75 0.58 -2.30 9.96
C SER A 75 2.00 -2.77 9.63
N VAL A 76 2.14 -3.86 8.86
CA VAL A 76 3.46 -4.43 8.53
C VAL A 76 3.86 -4.23 7.07
N ILE A 77 2.88 -4.16 6.17
CA ILE A 77 3.04 -3.79 4.76
C ILE A 77 2.05 -2.65 4.48
N PRO A 78 2.42 -1.40 4.82
CA PRO A 78 1.63 -0.25 4.43
C PRO A 78 1.64 -0.12 2.91
N LEU A 79 0.46 0.12 2.33
CA LEU A 79 0.35 0.43 0.91
C LEU A 79 0.47 1.95 0.74
N GLN A 80 1.12 2.37 -0.34
CA GLN A 80 1.40 3.77 -0.60
C GLN A 80 1.20 4.07 -2.07
N ILE A 81 0.69 5.26 -2.36
CA ILE A 81 0.64 5.78 -3.73
C ILE A 81 1.71 6.86 -3.87
N ARG A 82 2.54 6.72 -4.89
CA ARG A 82 3.69 7.57 -5.16
C ARG A 82 3.53 8.30 -6.49
N SER A 83 4.10 9.49 -6.60
CA SER A 83 4.06 10.28 -7.82
C SER A 83 4.79 9.56 -8.95
N PRO A 84 4.14 9.33 -10.10
CA PRO A 84 4.81 8.78 -11.28
C PRO A 84 5.56 9.84 -12.09
N LEU A 85 5.47 11.13 -11.70
CA LEU A 85 5.98 12.27 -12.46
C LEU A 85 6.70 13.26 -11.53
N VAL A 86 7.61 14.05 -12.11
CA VAL A 86 8.19 15.23 -11.46
C VAL A 86 7.35 16.45 -11.82
N GLY A 87 6.96 17.25 -10.83
CA GLY A 87 6.16 18.44 -11.07
C GLY A 87 5.53 19.04 -9.82
N LYS A 88 4.46 19.80 -10.01
CA LYS A 88 3.65 20.36 -8.92
C LYS A 88 2.37 19.54 -8.76
N PHE A 89 2.10 19.03 -7.57
CA PHE A 89 0.91 18.23 -7.29
C PHE A 89 -0.26 19.11 -6.85
N TYR A 90 -1.45 18.84 -7.40
CA TYR A 90 -2.70 19.49 -7.05
C TYR A 90 -3.68 18.47 -6.50
N VAL A 91 -4.22 18.77 -5.31
CA VAL A 91 -5.18 17.90 -4.62
C VAL A 91 -6.61 18.05 -5.14
N ALA A 92 -6.88 19.09 -5.93
CA ALA A 92 -8.17 19.43 -6.50
C ALA A 92 -7.98 19.92 -7.95
N PRO A 93 -9.00 19.83 -8.82
CA PRO A 93 -8.91 20.28 -10.21
C PRO A 93 -8.77 21.81 -10.32
N ASP A 94 -9.34 22.55 -9.37
CA ASP A 94 -9.35 24.01 -9.31
C ASP A 94 -9.33 24.49 -7.83
N PRO A 95 -8.98 25.75 -7.53
CA PRO A 95 -8.87 26.26 -6.15
C PRO A 95 -10.14 26.21 -5.32
N ASP A 96 -11.31 26.32 -5.96
CA ASP A 96 -12.63 26.34 -5.31
C ASP A 96 -13.32 24.96 -5.36
N ALA A 97 -12.69 23.96 -5.99
CA ALA A 97 -13.22 22.62 -6.10
C ALA A 97 -12.87 21.77 -4.86
N PRO A 98 -13.71 20.78 -4.50
CA PRO A 98 -13.33 19.80 -3.49
C PRO A 98 -12.09 19.01 -3.95
N PRO A 99 -11.31 18.46 -3.00
CA PRO A 99 -10.24 17.53 -3.32
C PRO A 99 -10.75 16.33 -4.12
N PHE A 100 -9.89 15.75 -4.96
CA PHE A 100 -10.19 14.52 -5.68
C PHE A 100 -10.53 13.37 -4.73
N VAL A 101 -9.78 13.28 -3.62
CA VAL A 101 -9.96 12.26 -2.58
C VAL A 101 -9.62 12.81 -1.19
N GLN A 102 -10.17 12.17 -0.17
CA GLN A 102 -9.91 12.43 1.24
C GLN A 102 -9.79 11.13 2.06
N PRO A 103 -9.23 11.16 3.28
CA PRO A 103 -9.19 9.98 4.15
C PRO A 103 -10.56 9.33 4.32
N GLY A 104 -10.60 8.00 4.17
CA GLY A 104 -11.81 7.18 4.19
C GLY A 104 -12.39 6.87 2.81
N ASP A 105 -11.96 7.56 1.75
CA ASP A 105 -12.47 7.31 0.41
C ASP A 105 -11.96 5.99 -0.16
N LEU A 106 -12.85 5.24 -0.81
CA LEU A 106 -12.53 4.04 -1.56
C LEU A 106 -12.16 4.39 -3.00
N CYS A 107 -10.98 3.98 -3.44
CA CYS A 107 -10.48 4.18 -4.79
C CYS A 107 -10.44 2.85 -5.56
N ARG A 108 -10.80 2.91 -6.85
CA ARG A 108 -10.50 1.88 -7.85
C ARG A 108 -9.22 2.26 -8.60
N PRO A 109 -8.58 1.35 -9.35
CA PRO A 109 -7.35 1.65 -10.06
C PRO A 109 -7.41 2.87 -11.00
N ASP A 110 -8.59 3.15 -11.54
CA ASP A 110 -8.90 4.25 -12.45
C ASP A 110 -9.39 5.53 -11.75
N THR A 111 -9.59 5.51 -10.43
CA THR A 111 -9.98 6.71 -9.67
C THR A 111 -8.86 7.76 -9.73
N ILE A 112 -9.19 8.97 -10.19
CA ILE A 112 -8.25 10.09 -10.20
C ILE A 112 -8.10 10.64 -8.79
N ILE A 113 -6.87 10.69 -8.30
CA ILE A 113 -6.50 11.07 -6.93
C ILE A 113 -5.78 12.42 -6.86
N GLY A 114 -5.50 13.03 -8.01
CA GLY A 114 -4.77 14.29 -8.11
C GLY A 114 -4.35 14.60 -9.52
N ILE A 115 -3.68 15.75 -9.67
CA ILE A 115 -3.05 16.17 -10.91
C ILE A 115 -1.59 16.53 -10.64
N VAL A 116 -0.68 16.15 -11.53
CA VAL A 116 0.69 16.68 -11.55
C VAL A 116 0.87 17.58 -12.76
N GLU A 117 1.22 18.84 -12.51
CA GLU A 117 1.68 19.78 -13.53
C GLU A 117 3.17 19.59 -13.76
N SER A 118 3.54 19.17 -14.96
CA SER A 118 4.93 19.04 -15.41
C SER A 118 5.12 19.79 -16.72
N MET A 119 6.02 20.77 -16.75
CA MET A 119 6.29 21.59 -17.95
C MET A 119 5.01 22.21 -18.58
N LYS A 120 4.09 22.73 -17.75
CA LYS A 120 2.77 23.28 -18.15
C LYS A 120 1.77 22.26 -18.71
N ILE A 121 2.05 20.96 -18.58
CA ILE A 121 1.13 19.88 -18.92
C ILE A 121 0.56 19.34 -17.62
N PHE A 122 -0.77 19.32 -17.51
CA PHE A 122 -1.49 18.77 -16.38
C PHE A 122 -1.83 17.31 -16.68
N ASN A 123 -1.31 16.40 -15.87
CA ASN A 123 -1.56 14.97 -15.99
C ASN A 123 -2.38 14.50 -14.80
N GLU A 124 -3.52 13.86 -15.08
CA GLU A 124 -4.28 13.16 -14.06
C GLU A 124 -3.47 12.00 -13.49
N ILE A 125 -3.52 11.85 -12.17
CA ILE A 125 -2.86 10.77 -11.46
C ILE A 125 -3.95 9.77 -11.04
N PRO A 126 -4.01 8.58 -11.65
CA PRO A 126 -4.89 7.52 -11.20
C PRO A 126 -4.32 6.84 -9.94
N ALA A 127 -5.18 6.26 -9.11
CA ALA A 127 -4.76 5.52 -7.91
C ALA A 127 -3.88 4.30 -8.25
N GLY A 128 -4.09 3.68 -9.41
CA GLY A 128 -3.31 2.52 -9.88
C GLY A 128 -3.61 1.20 -9.16
N MET A 129 -4.37 1.24 -8.06
CA MET A 129 -4.81 0.06 -7.31
C MET A 129 -6.15 0.29 -6.61
N SER A 130 -6.84 -0.79 -6.27
CA SER A 130 -8.00 -0.74 -5.38
C SER A 130 -7.52 -0.53 -3.94
N CYS A 131 -7.95 0.55 -3.29
CA CYS A 131 -7.49 0.91 -1.95
C CYS A 131 -8.47 1.85 -1.22
N VAL A 132 -8.22 2.09 0.07
CA VAL A 132 -8.89 3.14 0.86
C VAL A 132 -7.85 4.18 1.26
N ILE A 133 -8.10 5.46 1.01
CA ILE A 133 -7.18 6.53 1.44
C ILE A 133 -7.14 6.56 2.96
N THR A 134 -5.96 6.42 3.58
CA THR A 134 -5.80 6.53 5.04
C THR A 134 -5.24 7.89 5.42
N ASP A 135 -4.24 8.39 4.69
CA ASP A 135 -3.67 9.71 4.92
C ASP A 135 -3.24 10.39 3.61
N VAL A 136 -3.32 11.72 3.62
CA VAL A 136 -2.84 12.59 2.53
C VAL A 136 -1.55 13.26 2.99
N LEU A 137 -0.43 12.89 2.36
CA LEU A 137 0.92 13.29 2.80
C LEU A 137 1.50 14.46 1.98
N VAL A 138 0.79 14.84 0.92
CA VAL A 138 1.17 15.92 0.00
C VAL A 138 0.23 17.11 0.15
N ARG A 139 0.78 18.33 0.11
CA ARG A 139 -0.03 19.56 0.15
C ARG A 139 -0.41 20.02 -1.26
N ASN A 140 -1.48 20.79 -1.37
CA ASN A 140 -1.81 21.46 -2.62
C ASN A 140 -0.65 22.32 -3.09
N GLU A 141 -0.34 22.25 -4.37
CA GLU A 141 0.77 22.94 -5.03
C GLU A 141 2.18 22.58 -4.55
N GLN A 142 2.33 21.45 -3.85
CA GLN A 142 3.63 20.98 -3.43
C GLN A 142 4.43 20.43 -4.61
N THR A 143 5.71 20.77 -4.68
CA THR A 143 6.65 20.13 -5.63
C THR A 143 6.89 18.68 -5.24
N VAL A 144 6.74 17.78 -6.20
CA VAL A 144 6.96 16.35 -6.05
C VAL A 144 7.94 15.84 -7.10
N ASP A 145 8.76 14.88 -6.71
CA ASP A 145 9.66 14.16 -7.59
C ASP A 145 9.07 12.79 -7.96
N TYR A 146 9.69 12.11 -8.92
CA TYR A 146 9.38 10.72 -9.21
C TYR A 146 9.55 9.85 -7.96
N GLY A 147 8.54 9.06 -7.62
CA GLY A 147 8.54 8.20 -6.44
C GLY A 147 8.22 8.91 -5.12
N HIS A 148 8.00 10.24 -5.13
CA HIS A 148 7.57 10.99 -3.96
C HIS A 148 6.24 10.43 -3.44
N GLN A 149 6.15 10.15 -2.14
CA GLN A 149 4.96 9.56 -1.53
C GLN A 149 3.84 10.60 -1.42
N LEU A 150 2.66 10.26 -1.95
CA LEU A 150 1.50 11.17 -2.00
C LEU A 150 0.46 10.80 -0.94
N PHE A 151 0.17 9.50 -0.82
CA PHE A 151 -0.87 8.97 0.05
C PHE A 151 -0.39 7.70 0.75
N ASP A 152 -0.81 7.55 2.01
CA ASP A 152 -0.91 6.23 2.63
C ASP A 152 -2.30 5.67 2.33
N VAL A 153 -2.35 4.38 2.04
CA VAL A 153 -3.60 3.70 1.71
C VAL A 153 -3.71 2.34 2.40
N GLY A 154 -4.94 1.95 2.70
CA GLY A 154 -5.29 0.66 3.26
C GLY A 154 -5.86 -0.27 2.20
N ARG A 155 -5.86 -1.56 2.50
CA ARG A 155 -6.50 -2.56 1.63
C ARG A 155 -8.02 -2.36 1.63
N PRO A 156 -8.69 -2.46 0.48
CA PRO A 156 -10.13 -2.33 0.42
C PRO A 156 -10.79 -3.48 1.20
N PRO A 157 -11.94 -3.24 1.87
CA PRO A 157 -12.68 -4.32 2.52
C PRO A 157 -13.03 -5.40 1.49
N ARG A 158 -12.94 -6.68 1.88
CA ARG A 158 -13.05 -7.87 1.00
C ARG A 158 -14.33 -7.95 0.15
N VAL A 159 -15.28 -7.04 0.34
CA VAL A 159 -16.56 -6.94 -0.39
C VAL A 159 -16.38 -6.62 -1.89
N PHE A 160 -15.19 -6.21 -2.35
CA PHE A 160 -14.94 -5.88 -3.76
C PHE A 160 -14.33 -7.01 -4.62
N ALA A 161 -14.14 -8.21 -4.08
CA ALA A 161 -13.66 -9.37 -4.85
C ALA A 161 -14.79 -10.13 -5.59
N GLY A 162 -15.91 -9.46 -5.87
CA GLY A 162 -17.04 -10.04 -6.62
C GLY A 162 -17.76 -8.97 -7.43
N GLY A 163 -17.46 -8.91 -8.72
CA GLY A 163 -18.10 -8.03 -9.71
C GLY A 163 -17.41 -8.14 -11.05
#